data_AF-A0AAW8KN45-F1
#
_entry.id   AF-A0AAW8KN45-F1
#
_cell.length_a   1.000
_cell.length_b   1.000
_cell.length_c   1.000
_cell.angle_alpha   90.00
_cell.angle_beta   90.00
_cell.angle_gamma   90.00
#
_symmetry.space_group_name_H-M   'P 1'
#
loop_
_entity.id
_entity.type
_entity.pdbx_description
1 polymer ?
#
loop_
_entity_poly.entity_id
_entity_poly.type
_entity_poly.pdbx_seq_one_letter_code
_entity_poly.pdbx_strand_id
1 'polypeptide(L)'
;DLSGDSLHKRGYRRYMTDAPIKENLAAAILQKAQLQQRNPEIVLDPMCGSGTFIIEALMILTDRAPGLVRRFGFNGWHGHDRELWLSLKAEAAERHEKALELPLPKFYA
;
A
#
# COMPACT_ATOMS: atom_id res chain seq x y z
N ASP A 1 10.66 -14.66 12.89
CA ASP A 1 10.17 -13.44 12.24
C ASP A 1 8.89 -13.79 11.46
N LEU A 2 7.82 -13.03 11.69
CA LEU A 2 6.50 -13.28 11.06
C LEU A 2 6.38 -12.59 9.69
N SER A 3 7.17 -11.55 9.43
CA SER A 3 7.07 -10.73 8.21
C SER A 3 7.77 -11.36 7.01
N GLY A 4 8.85 -12.10 7.26
CA GLY A 4 9.73 -12.64 6.23
C GLY A 4 10.59 -11.51 5.65
N ASP A 5 10.24 -11.01 4.48
CA ASP A 5 10.86 -9.80 3.94
C ASP A 5 10.48 -8.55 4.75
N SER A 6 11.30 -7.50 4.69
CA SER A 6 10.96 -6.22 5.30
C SER A 6 9.63 -5.66 4.80
N LEU A 7 8.80 -5.11 5.70
CA LEU A 7 7.43 -4.68 5.38
C LEU A 7 7.34 -3.53 4.37
N HIS A 8 8.38 -2.71 4.21
CA HIS A 8 8.41 -1.67 3.19
C HIS A 8 8.26 -2.25 1.77
N LYS A 9 8.74 -3.48 1.54
CA LYS A 9 8.57 -4.17 0.26
C LYS A 9 7.10 -4.58 0.08
N ARG A 10 6.29 -3.72 -0.55
CA ARG A 10 4.86 -4.00 -0.80
C ARG A 10 4.62 -5.02 -1.91
N GLY A 11 5.62 -5.27 -2.74
CA GLY A 11 5.57 -6.22 -3.86
C GLY A 11 5.29 -5.58 -5.23
N TYR A 12 5.03 -4.27 -5.30
CA TYR A 12 4.85 -3.57 -6.58
C TYR A 12 6.18 -3.13 -7.22
N ARG A 13 7.22 -2.86 -6.43
CA ARG A 13 8.50 -2.35 -6.92
C ARG A 13 9.35 -3.49 -7.49
N ARG A 14 9.51 -3.51 -8.81
CA ARG A 14 10.36 -4.48 -9.55
C ARG A 14 11.76 -3.96 -9.87
N TYR A 15 11.90 -2.65 -10.06
CA TYR A 15 13.17 -2.00 -10.42
C TYR A 15 13.54 -0.96 -9.36
N MET A 16 14.82 -0.90 -9.01
CA MET A 16 15.37 0.15 -8.15
C MET A 16 15.83 1.31 -9.05
N THR A 17 15.32 2.50 -8.80
CA THR A 17 15.88 3.75 -9.36
C THR A 17 17.01 4.24 -8.45
N ASP A 18 17.72 5.30 -8.84
CA ASP A 18 18.67 5.95 -7.95
C ASP A 18 17.93 6.59 -6.76
N ALA A 19 18.39 6.26 -5.54
CA ALA A 19 17.94 6.79 -4.25
C ALA A 19 16.41 6.86 -4.03
N PRO A 20 15.66 5.74 -4.10
CA PRO A 20 14.22 5.79 -3.92
C PRO A 20 13.86 5.86 -2.43
N ILE A 21 12.85 6.68 -2.10
CA ILE A 21 12.29 6.70 -0.74
C ILE A 21 11.70 5.33 -0.41
N LYS A 22 11.84 4.92 0.86
CA LYS A 22 11.19 3.70 1.36
C LYS A 22 9.68 3.92 1.43
N GLU A 23 8.93 2.91 1.04
CA GLU A 23 7.47 2.91 0.94
C GLU A 23 6.80 3.23 2.29
N ASN A 24 7.35 2.70 3.39
CA ASN A 24 6.85 3.01 4.73
C ASN A 24 7.04 4.48 5.14
N LEU A 25 8.13 5.11 4.70
CA LEU A 25 8.39 6.52 4.96
C LEU A 25 7.46 7.40 4.12
N ALA A 26 7.25 7.06 2.85
CA ALA A 26 6.28 7.74 2.00
C ALA A 26 4.87 7.67 2.59
N ALA A 27 4.41 6.49 3.03
CA ALA A 27 3.13 6.33 3.72
C ALA A 27 3.01 7.20 4.98
N ALA A 28 4.07 7.25 5.80
CA ALA A 28 4.08 8.07 7.01
C ALA A 28 3.99 9.59 6.70
N ILE A 29 4.66 10.06 5.65
CA ILE A 29 4.56 11.45 5.20
C ILE A 29 3.14 11.78 4.74
N LEU A 30 2.51 10.91 3.95
CA LEU A 30 1.14 11.10 3.47
C LEU A 30 0.11 11.06 4.62
N GLN A 31 0.32 10.20 5.62
CA GLN A 31 -0.48 10.19 6.84
C GLN A 31 -0.32 11.49 7.64
N LYS A 32 0.92 11.99 7.78
CA LYS A 32 1.18 13.28 8.44
C LYS A 32 0.57 14.45 7.67
N ALA A 33 0.51 14.36 6.34
CA ALA A 33 -0.20 15.30 5.48
C ALA A 33 -1.74 15.14 5.54
N GLN A 34 -2.26 14.15 6.28
CA GLN A 34 -3.68 13.86 6.46
C GLN A 34 -4.41 13.63 5.12
N LEU A 35 -3.75 12.92 4.19
CA LEU A 35 -4.23 12.71 2.82
C LEU A 35 -5.68 12.21 2.79
N GLN A 36 -5.99 11.19 3.59
CA GLN A 36 -7.32 10.56 3.62
C GLN A 36 -8.40 11.51 4.15
N GLN A 37 -8.10 12.29 5.18
CA GLN A 37 -9.04 13.25 5.77
C GLN A 37 -9.26 14.46 4.87
N ARG A 38 -8.22 14.89 4.15
CA ARG A 38 -8.30 16.00 3.19
C ARG A 38 -9.10 15.65 1.95
N ASN A 39 -9.12 14.37 1.56
CA ASN A 39 -9.83 13.86 0.39
C ASN A 39 -9.68 14.77 -0.85
N PRO A 40 -8.44 15.04 -1.31
CA PRO A 40 -8.20 16.00 -2.37
C PRO A 40 -8.77 15.52 -3.70
N GLU A 41 -9.15 16.45 -4.58
CA GLU A 41 -9.54 16.13 -5.97
C GLU A 41 -8.34 15.87 -6.89
N ILE A 42 -7.15 16.36 -6.50
CA ILE A 42 -5.92 16.26 -7.27
C ILE A 42 -4.77 15.84 -6.35
N VAL A 43 -3.99 14.85 -6.79
CA VAL A 43 -2.72 14.45 -6.19
C VAL A 43 -1.63 14.64 -7.25
N LEU A 44 -0.71 15.57 -7.01
CA LEU A 44 0.38 15.91 -7.93
C LEU A 44 1.72 15.75 -7.21
N ASP A 45 2.63 14.99 -7.82
CA ASP A 45 4.04 14.92 -7.42
C ASP A 45 4.92 15.33 -8.61
N PRO A 46 5.40 16.58 -8.70
CA PRO A 46 6.14 17.08 -9.86
C PRO A 46 7.58 16.52 -9.95
N MET A 47 8.03 15.76 -8.96
CA MET A 47 9.35 15.15 -8.89
C MET A 47 9.22 13.69 -8.45
N CYS A 48 8.27 12.97 -9.04
CA CYS A 48 7.83 11.67 -8.54
C CYS A 48 8.91 10.59 -8.56
N GLY A 49 9.93 10.72 -9.42
CA GLY A 49 11.03 9.77 -9.55
C GLY A 49 10.51 8.34 -9.79
N SER A 50 10.57 7.50 -8.75
CA SER A 50 10.01 6.13 -8.78
C SER A 50 8.49 6.04 -8.60
N GLY A 51 7.79 7.16 -8.46
CA GLY A 51 6.34 7.23 -8.26
C GLY A 51 5.86 6.80 -6.87
N THR A 52 6.76 6.73 -5.88
CA THR A 52 6.45 6.11 -4.57
C THR A 52 5.34 6.83 -3.82
N PHE A 53 5.32 8.16 -3.83
CA PHE A 53 4.23 8.92 -3.20
C PHE A 53 2.90 8.70 -3.91
N ILE A 54 2.89 8.66 -5.25
CA ILE A 54 1.67 8.43 -6.04
C ILE A 54 1.10 7.04 -5.75
N ILE A 55 1.94 6.01 -5.72
CA ILE A 55 1.51 4.63 -5.44
C ILE A 55 0.98 4.51 -4.00
N GLU A 56 1.71 5.01 -3.00
CA GLU A 56 1.25 4.95 -1.60
C GLU A 56 0.00 5.81 -1.37
N ALA A 57 -0.14 6.95 -2.06
CA ALA A 57 -1.34 7.79 -2.00
C ALA A 57 -2.56 7.05 -2.57
N LEU A 58 -2.41 6.41 -3.73
CA LEU A 58 -3.46 5.59 -4.31
C LEU A 58 -3.84 4.45 -3.36
N MET A 59 -2.87 3.77 -2.76
CA MET A 59 -3.12 2.69 -1.81
C MET A 59 -3.89 3.16 -0.58
N ILE A 60 -3.55 4.33 -0.02
CA ILE A 60 -4.26 4.93 1.12
C ILE A 60 -5.70 5.29 0.73
N LEU A 61 -5.88 5.97 -0.40
CA LEU A 61 -7.19 6.46 -0.84
C LEU A 61 -8.14 5.35 -1.30
N THR A 62 -7.58 4.23 -1.77
CA THR A 62 -8.35 3.05 -2.19
C THR A 62 -8.42 1.95 -1.12
N ASP A 63 -8.05 2.26 0.12
CA ASP A 63 -8.01 1.30 1.24
C ASP A 63 -7.31 -0.04 0.88
N ARG A 64 -6.28 0.04 0.03
CA ARG A 64 -5.55 -1.12 -0.46
C ARG A 64 -4.55 -1.56 0.59
N ALA A 65 -4.81 -2.70 1.22
CA ALA A 65 -3.90 -3.25 2.21
C ALA A 65 -2.47 -3.44 1.66
N PRO A 66 -1.43 -2.95 2.35
CA PRO A 66 -0.04 -3.02 1.87
C PRO A 66 0.51 -4.45 1.79
N GLY A 67 -0.15 -5.38 2.48
CA GLY A 67 0.19 -6.79 2.53
C GLY A 67 -0.47 -7.66 1.46
N LEU A 68 -1.37 -7.11 0.62
CA LEU A 68 -2.32 -7.92 -0.15
C LEU A 68 -1.66 -8.87 -1.16
N VAL A 69 -0.53 -8.45 -1.76
CA VAL A 69 0.15 -9.19 -2.84
C VAL A 69 1.51 -9.77 -2.45
N ARG A 70 1.89 -9.72 -1.17
CA ARG A 70 3.19 -10.21 -0.69
C ARG A 70 3.08 -11.52 0.06
N ARG A 71 4.23 -12.19 0.22
CA ARG A 71 4.38 -13.34 1.11
C ARG A 71 4.78 -12.87 2.52
N PHE A 72 4.39 -13.64 3.51
CA PHE A 72 4.75 -13.44 4.92
C PHE A 72 5.51 -14.66 5.44
N GLY A 73 6.40 -14.43 6.42
CA GLY A 73 7.20 -15.48 7.05
C GLY A 73 6.36 -16.50 7.83
N PHE A 74 5.22 -16.07 8.38
CA PHE A 74 4.32 -16.98 9.09
C PHE A 74 3.65 -18.04 8.19
N ASN A 75 3.67 -17.88 6.86
CA ASN A 75 3.05 -18.86 5.95
C ASN A 75 3.68 -20.27 6.04
N GLY A 76 4.93 -20.38 6.53
CA GLY A 76 5.61 -21.66 6.74
C GLY A 76 5.60 -22.15 8.19
N TRP A 77 4.94 -21.44 9.11
CA TRP A 77 4.92 -21.78 10.52
C TRP A 77 3.80 -22.76 10.84
N HIS A 78 4.09 -23.83 11.60
CA HIS A 78 3.09 -24.85 11.96
C HIS A 78 1.88 -24.31 12.74
N GLY A 79 2.05 -23.25 13.53
CA GLY A 79 0.96 -22.61 14.27
C GLY A 79 0.15 -21.61 13.43
N HIS A 80 0.41 -21.52 12.13
CA HIS A 80 -0.30 -20.60 11.26
C HIS A 80 -1.75 -21.04 11.03
N ASP A 81 -2.68 -20.19 11.47
CA ASP A 81 -4.08 -20.31 11.08
C ASP A 81 -4.28 -19.79 9.65
N ARG A 82 -4.32 -20.74 8.71
CA ARG A 82 -4.52 -20.46 7.29
C ARG A 82 -5.92 -19.94 7.00
N GLU A 83 -6.94 -20.43 7.70
CA GLU A 83 -8.33 -20.05 7.45
C GLU A 83 -8.56 -18.60 7.86
N LEU A 84 -8.09 -18.22 9.05
CA LEU A 84 -8.09 -16.84 9.52
C LEU A 84 -7.31 -15.91 8.57
N TRP A 85 -6.17 -16.36 8.05
CA TRP A 85 -5.41 -15.54 7.12
C TRP A 85 -6.11 -15.34 5.78
N LEU A 86 -6.81 -16.37 5.27
CA LEU A 86 -7.59 -16.26 4.05
C LEU A 86 -8.80 -15.34 4.23
N SER A 87 -9.48 -15.39 5.38
CA SER A 87 -10.60 -14.49 5.66
C SER A 87 -10.15 -13.03 5.76
N LEU A 88 -9.03 -12.74 6.44
CA LEU A 88 -8.47 -11.39 6.52
C LEU A 88 -8.05 -10.84 5.14
N LYS A 89 -7.50 -11.69 4.27
CA LYS A 89 -7.18 -11.28 2.89
C LYS A 89 -8.43 -11.00 2.06
N ALA A 90 -9.49 -11.78 2.24
CA ALA A 90 -10.77 -11.57 1.56
C ALA A 90 -11.40 -10.25 2.01
N GLU A 91 -11.43 -9.98 3.32
CA GLU A 91 -11.90 -8.69 3.87
C GLU A 91 -11.12 -7.51 3.30
N ALA A 92 -9.79 -7.60 3.26
CA ALA A 92 -8.94 -6.54 2.70
C ALA A 92 -9.18 -6.31 1.19
N ALA A 93 -9.47 -7.37 0.44
CA ALA A 93 -9.81 -7.26 -0.98
C ALA A 93 -11.19 -6.61 -1.17
N GLU A 94 -12.19 -7.03 -0.39
CA GLU A 94 -13.54 -6.46 -0.44
C GLU A 94 -13.55 -4.97 -0.08
N ARG A 95 -12.79 -4.57 0.95
CA ARG A 95 -12.61 -3.14 1.31
C ARG A 95 -12.02 -2.33 0.16
N HIS A 96 -11.00 -2.87 -0.50
CA HIS A 96 -10.39 -2.22 -1.66
C HIS A 96 -11.37 -2.11 -2.83
N GLU A 97 -12.15 -3.15 -3.12
CA GLU A 97 -13.17 -3.12 -4.17
C GLU A 97 -14.24 -2.06 -3.91
N LYS A 98 -14.78 -1.99 -2.67
CA LYS A 98 -15.73 -0.96 -2.26
C LYS A 98 -15.15 0.46 -2.40
N ALA A 99 -13.88 0.63 -2.06
CA ALA A 99 -13.22 1.93 -2.18
C ALA A 99 -13.05 2.38 -3.66
N LEU A 100 -12.95 1.43 -4.60
CA LEU A 100 -12.87 1.74 -6.04
C LEU A 100 -14.20 2.18 -6.66
N GLU A 101 -15.33 1.96 -5.98
CA GLU A 101 -16.64 2.48 -6.39
C GLU A 101 -16.76 3.99 -6.15
N LEU A 102 -15.91 4.55 -5.28
CA LEU A 102 -15.87 5.97 -4.97
C LEU A 102 -15.04 6.73 -6.02
N PRO A 103 -15.36 8.01 -6.29
CA PRO A 103 -14.58 8.82 -7.21
C PRO A 103 -13.15 9.00 -6.70
N LEU A 104 -12.17 8.71 -7.55
CA LEU A 104 -10.75 8.89 -7.25
C LEU A 104 -10.27 10.28 -7.68
N PRO A 105 -9.27 10.85 -6.98
CA PRO A 105 -8.60 12.05 -7.45
C PRO A 105 -7.90 11.82 -8.79
N LYS A 106 -7.65 12.92 -9.48
CA LYS A 106 -6.74 12.93 -10.62
C LYS A 106 -5.31 12.86 -10.10
N PHE A 107 -4.56 11.84 -10.55
CA PHE A 107 -3.16 11.67 -10.21
C PHE A 107 -2.26 12.21 -11.32
N TYR A 108 -1.26 13.00 -10.95
CA TYR A 108 -0.25 13.55 -11.85
C TYR A 108 1.14 13.29 -11.25
N ALA A 109 2.07 12.83 -12.08
CA ALA A 109 3.40 12.38 -11.70
C ALA A 109 4.43 12.92 -12.68
#